data_AF-A0A846MH31-F1
#
_entry.id   AF-A0A846MH31-F1
#
_cell.length_a   1.000
_cell.length_b   1.000
_cell.length_c   1.000
_cell.angle_alpha   90.00
_cell.angle_beta   90.00
_cell.angle_gamma   90.00
#
_symmetry.space_group_name_H-M   'P 1'
#
loop_
_entity.id
_entity.type
_entity.pdbx_description
1 polymer ?
#
loop_
_entity_poly.entity_id
_entity_poly.type
_entity_poly.pdbx_seq_one_letter_code
_entity_poly.pdbx_strand_id
1 'polypeptide(L)' 'MSLKTRAREKVERAGISNYSFDDDVLVMCGVRYTLAACRCGEPDCDGVRLERNAAMLNPALQ' A
#
# COMPACT_ATOMS: atom_id res chain seq x y z
N MET A 1 -5.62 15.88 2.15
CA MET A 1 -5.12 14.71 1.40
C MET A 1 -5.48 13.45 2.17
N SER A 2 -6.03 12.43 1.49
CA SER A 2 -6.31 11.13 2.09
C SER A 2 -5.08 10.22 2.06
N LEU A 3 -5.05 9.18 2.90
CA LEU A 3 -4.00 8.15 2.88
C LEU A 3 -3.93 7.44 1.51
N LYS A 4 -5.08 7.27 0.86
CA LYS A 4 -5.19 6.71 -0.49
C LYS A 4 -4.44 7.51 -1.55
N THR A 5 -4.54 8.85 -1.53
CA THR A 5 -3.78 9.71 -2.46
C THR A 5 -2.27 9.55 -2.27
N ARG A 6 -1.80 9.59 -1.01
CA ARG A 6 -0.38 9.41 -0.69
C ARG A 6 0.14 8.02 -1.08
N ALA A 7 -0.66 6.99 -0.84
CA ALA A 7 -0.33 5.63 -1.23
C ALA A 7 -0.21 5.50 -2.75
N ARG A 8 -1.13 6.12 -3.51
CA ARG A 8 -1.07 6.14 -4.98
C ARG A 8 0.23 6.77 -5.47
N GLU A 9 0.56 7.96 -4.99
CA GLU A 9 1.79 8.66 -5.37
C GLU A 9 3.04 7.81 -5.08
N LYS A 10 3.08 7.13 -3.93
CA LYS A 10 4.18 6.24 -3.56
C LYS A 10 4.33 5.06 -4.52
N VAL A 11 3.22 4.44 -4.92
CA VAL A 11 3.19 3.28 -5.82
C VAL A 11 3.57 3.67 -7.25
N GLU A 12 3.06 4.80 -7.73
CA GLU A 12 3.39 5.35 -9.05
C GLU A 12 4.87 5.77 -9.13
N ARG A 13 5.41 6.39 -8.07
CA ARG A 13 6.84 6.73 -7.99
C ARG A 13 7.73 5.49 -7.99
N ALA A 14 7.26 4.38 -7.45
CA ALA A 14 7.96 3.10 -7.49
C ALA A 14 7.86 2.39 -8.86
N GLY A 15 7.13 2.95 -9.83
CA GLY A 15 6.96 2.35 -11.16
C GLY A 15 6.08 1.11 -11.17
N ILE A 16 5.25 0.92 -10.13
CA ILE A 16 4.35 -0.23 -10.03
C ILE A 16 3.07 0.10 -10.79
N SER A 17 2.83 -0.59 -11.89
CA SER A 17 1.63 -0.43 -12.72
C SER A 17 0.52 -1.45 -12.42
N ASN A 18 0.87 -2.61 -11.83
CA ASN A 18 -0.08 -3.65 -11.45
C ASN A 18 -0.59 -3.46 -10.02
N TYR A 19 -1.42 -2.44 -9.81
CA TYR A 19 -2.07 -2.18 -8.53
C TYR A 19 -3.53 -1.77 -8.69
N SER A 20 -4.32 -1.99 -7.64
CA SER A 20 -5.69 -1.49 -7.53
C SER A 20 -5.99 -1.10 -6.08
N PHE A 21 -7.05 -0.31 -5.88
CA PHE A 21 -7.55 0.01 -4.56
C PHE A 21 -8.94 -0.58 -4.38
N ASP A 22 -9.07 -1.48 -3.41
CA ASP A 22 -10.33 -2.02 -2.91
C ASP A 22 -10.68 -1.28 -1.62
N ASP A 23 -11.55 -0.26 -1.72
CA ASP A 23 -11.83 0.69 -0.64
C ASP A 23 -10.54 1.38 -0.13
N ASP A 24 -10.15 1.16 1.13
CA ASP A 24 -8.89 1.58 1.77
C ASP A 24 -7.77 0.52 1.76
N VAL A 25 -7.93 -0.57 1.00
CA VAL A 25 -6.93 -1.62 0.80
C VAL A 25 -6.24 -1.45 -0.55
N LEU A 26 -4.92 -1.29 -0.53
CA LEU A 26 -4.10 -1.31 -1.73
C LEU A 26 -3.74 -2.76 -2.08
N VAL A 27 -4.09 -3.21 -3.28
CA VAL A 27 -3.72 -4.52 -3.80
C VAL A 27 -2.62 -4.33 -4.83
N MET A 28 -1.43 -4.90 -4.60
CA MET A 28 -0.31 -4.87 -5.53
C MET A 28 0.20 -6.29 -5.77
N CYS A 29 0.25 -6.71 -7.03
CA CYS A 29 0.73 -8.05 -7.40
C CYS A 29 0.06 -9.19 -6.59
N GLY A 30 -1.24 -9.07 -6.28
CA GLY A 30 -2.00 -10.04 -5.47
C GLY A 30 -1.78 -9.93 -3.95
N VAL A 31 -0.94 -9.02 -3.48
CA VAL A 31 -0.72 -8.74 -2.05
C VAL A 31 -1.59 -7.58 -1.60
N ARG A 32 -2.34 -7.78 -0.51
CA ARG A 32 -3.19 -6.75 0.10
C ARG A 32 -2.42 -5.96 1.16
N TYR A 33 -2.53 -4.65 1.11
CA TYR A 33 -1.90 -3.70 2.04
C TYR A 33 -2.96 -2.79 2.64
N THR A 34 -2.96 -2.66 3.96
CA THR A 34 -3.73 -1.63 4.66
C THR A 34 -2.92 -0.35 4.71
N LEU A 35 -3.61 0.79 4.58
CA LEU A 35 -2.98 2.11 4.61
C LEU A 35 -2.99 2.67 6.03
N ALA A 36 -1.81 2.92 6.58
CA ALA A 36 -1.64 3.58 7.87
C ALA A 36 -0.98 4.95 7.71
N ALA A 37 -1.32 5.91 8.58
CA ALA A 37 -0.63 7.19 8.61
C ALA A 37 0.80 6.99 9.12
N CYS A 38 1.81 7.49 8.39
CA CYS A 38 3.18 7.52 8.85
C CYS A 38 3.57 8.91 9.35
N ARG A 39 4.26 8.97 10.49
CA ARG A 39 4.74 10.22 11.12
C ARG A 39 6.21 10.11 11.55
N CYS A 40 7.01 9.29 10.87
CA CYS A 40 8.42 9.08 11.25
C CYS A 40 9.29 10.33 11.11
N GLY A 41 8.84 11.36 10.38
CA GLY A 41 9.55 12.63 10.25
C GLY A 41 10.75 12.59 9.30
N GLU A 42 10.94 11.48 8.57
CA GLU A 42 12.03 11.35 7.61
C GLU A 42 11.77 12.17 6.32
N PRO A 43 12.83 12.70 5.69
CA PRO A 43 12.71 13.57 4.51
C PRO A 43 12.04 12.89 3.31
N ASP A 44 12.14 11.56 3.19
CA ASP A 44 11.53 10.76 2.13
C ASP A 44 10.23 10.05 2.57
N CYS A 45 9.64 10.46 3.69
CA CYS A 45 8.39 9.88 4.14
C CYS A 45 7.20 10.50 3.40
N ASP A 46 6.52 9.70 2.57
CA ASP A 46 5.26 10.10 1.91
C ASP A 46 4.07 10.25 2.90
N GLY A 47 4.32 10.17 4.21
CA GLY A 47 3.29 10.28 5.26
C GLY A 47 2.28 9.13 5.26
N VAL A 48 2.62 8.01 4.61
CA VAL A 48 1.81 6.78 4.52
C VAL A 48 2.70 5.56 4.71
N ARG A 49 2.19 4.58 5.44
CA ARG A 49 2.81 3.27 5.65
C ARG A 49 1.89 2.22 5.04
N LEU A 50 2.48 1.33 4.25
CA LEU A 50 1.78 0.17 3.69
C LEU A 50 2.01 -1.00 4.64
N GLU A 51 0.95 -1.46 5.29
CA GLU A 51 1.01 -2.61 6.18
C GLU A 51 0.51 -3.84 5.44
N ARG A 52 1.42 -4.79 5.20
CA ARG A 52 1.09 -6.02 4.50
C ARG A 52 0.12 -6.83 5.34
N ASN A 53 -1.07 -7.10 4.80
CA ASN A 53 -2.05 -7.92 5.49
C ASN A 53 -1.70 -9.41 5.28
N ALA A 54 -0.87 -9.95 6.16
CA ALA A 54 -0.39 -11.33 6.08
C ALA A 54 -1.52 -12.38 6.20
N ALA A 55 -2.67 -12.00 6.76
CA ALA A 55 -3.82 -12.89 6.92
C ALA A 55 -4.51 -13.27 5.60
N MET A 56 -4.20 -12.60 4.49
CA MET A 56 -4.84 -12.80 3.18
C MET A 56 -3.90 -13.29 2.07
N LEU A 57 -2.72 -13.79 2.44
CA LEU A 57 -2.03 -14.74 1.55
C LEU A 57 -2.88 -16.00 1.53
N ASN A 58 -3.69 -16.17 0.49
CA ASN A 58 -4.31 -17.45 0.20
C ASN A 58 -3.21 -18.52 0.25
N PRO A 59 -3.27 -19.49 1.17
CA PRO A 59 -2.38 -20.66 1.13
C PRO A 59 -2.70 -21.59 -0.05
N ALA A 60 -3.59 -21.20 -0.97
CA ALA A 60 -4.07 -22.01 -2.09
C ALA A 60 -3.08 -22.06 -3.28
N LEU A 61 -1.78 -22.12 -2.98
CA LEU A 61 -0.74 -22.57 -3.89
C LEU A 61 0.20 -23.49 -3.08
N GLN A 62 -0.32 -24.66 -2.69
CA GLN A 62 0.46 -25.84 -2.33
C GLN A 62 0.06 -26.99 -3.24
#